data_AF-A0A413GC92-F1
#
_entry.id   AF-A0A413GC92-F1
#
_cell.length_a   1.000
_cell.length_b   1.000
_cell.length_c   1.000
_cell.angle_alpha   90.00
_cell.angle_beta   90.00
_cell.angle_gamma   90.00
#
_symmetry.space_group_name_H-M   'P 1'
#
loop_
_entity.id
_entity.type
_entity.pdbx_description
1 polymer ?
#
loop_
_entity_poly.entity_id
_entity_poly.type
_entity_poly.pdbx_seq_one_letter_code
_entity_poly.pdbx_strand_id
1 'polypeptide(L)'
;MKDQLALLRKCVVNQIPATVFQGDDTCTVEVLEAAIEIYRRHGASREFLYDFQNVIEDVKAYQRQNPHRLKLADMTEVEKELLRKEMLEKGLLG
;
A
#
# COMPACT_ATOMS: atom_id res chain seq x y z
N MET A 1 12.22 -5.82 -14.17
CA MET A 1 11.39 -5.71 -12.96
C MET A 1 12.31 -5.71 -11.76
N LYS A 2 12.29 -4.67 -10.90
CA LYS A 2 13.10 -4.65 -9.67
C LYS A 2 12.72 -5.90 -8.84
N ASP A 3 13.71 -6.61 -8.30
CA ASP A 3 13.43 -7.72 -7.39
C ASP A 3 12.82 -7.17 -6.10
N GLN A 4 11.51 -7.29 -5.99
CA GLN A 4 10.73 -6.74 -4.86
C GLN A 4 11.12 -7.42 -3.54
N LEU A 5 11.52 -8.69 -3.58
CA LEU A 5 11.97 -9.41 -2.39
C LEU A 5 13.35 -8.91 -1.94
N ALA A 6 14.27 -8.67 -2.88
CA ALA A 6 15.56 -8.06 -2.59
C ALA A 6 15.39 -6.63 -2.04
N LEU A 7 14.46 -5.84 -2.60
CA LEU A 7 14.15 -4.49 -2.14
C LEU A 7 13.57 -4.51 -0.71
N LEU A 8 12.58 -5.38 -0.45
CA LEU A 8 12.00 -5.54 0.88
C LEU A 8 13.07 -5.94 1.91
N ARG A 9 13.92 -6.92 1.59
CA ARG A 9 15.03 -7.33 2.45
C ARG A 9 15.96 -6.16 2.73
N LYS A 10 16.31 -5.37 1.72
CA LYS A 10 17.13 -4.17 1.90
C LYS A 10 16.48 -3.15 2.83
N CYS A 11 15.17 -2.92 2.70
CA CYS A 11 14.44 -2.03 3.60
C CYS A 11 14.47 -2.52 5.04
N VAL A 12 14.20 -3.81 5.27
CA VAL A 12 14.23 -4.42 6.60
C VAL A 12 15.63 -4.36 7.22
N VAL A 13 16.67 -4.77 6.47
CA VAL A 13 18.05 -4.82 6.98
C VAL A 13 18.58 -3.42 7.31
N ASN A 14 18.30 -2.43 6.46
CA ASN A 14 18.85 -1.08 6.62
C ASN A 14 17.90 -0.12 7.36
N GLN A 15 16.78 -0.63 7.90
CA GLN A 15 15.77 0.17 8.60
C GLN A 15 15.29 1.37 7.75
N ILE A 16 15.17 1.15 6.43
CA ILE A 16 14.63 2.15 5.52
C ILE A 16 13.11 2.06 5.62
N PRO A 17 12.40 3.16 5.96
CA PRO A 17 10.95 3.17 5.97
C PRO A 17 10.41 2.72 4.62
N ALA A 18 9.49 1.75 4.63
CA ALA A 18 8.86 1.22 3.43
C ALA A 18 7.37 0.99 3.68
N THR A 19 6.58 1.26 2.66
CA THR A 19 5.15 0.94 2.63
C THR A 19 4.93 -0.09 1.53
N VAL A 20 4.21 -1.16 1.86
CA VAL A 20 3.87 -2.20 0.88
C VAL A 20 2.49 -1.89 0.31
N PHE A 21 2.42 -1.79 -1.01
CA PHE A 21 1.16 -1.61 -1.74
C PHE A 21 0.85 -2.89 -2.52
N GLN A 22 -0.43 -3.25 -2.57
CA GLN A 22 -0.88 -4.50 -3.19
C GLN A 22 -1.69 -4.16 -4.44
N GLY A 23 -1.16 -4.43 -5.63
CA GLY A 23 -1.78 -3.97 -6.89
C GLY A 23 -3.20 -4.50 -7.19
N ASP A 24 -3.65 -5.58 -6.54
CA ASP A 24 -5.01 -6.09 -6.65
C ASP A 24 -6.00 -5.31 -5.76
N ASP A 25 -5.55 -4.45 -4.84
CA ASP A 25 -6.45 -3.60 -4.06
C ASP A 25 -6.97 -2.44 -4.93
N THR A 26 -8.29 -2.36 -5.06
CA THR A 26 -8.99 -1.31 -5.80
C THR A 26 -8.59 0.10 -5.35
N CYS A 27 -8.23 0.29 -4.08
CA CYS A 27 -7.87 1.60 -3.55
C CYS A 27 -6.41 1.99 -3.79
N THR A 28 -5.56 1.09 -4.30
CA THR A 28 -4.10 1.31 -4.34
C THR A 28 -3.70 2.55 -5.13
N VAL A 29 -4.33 2.82 -6.28
CA VAL A 29 -3.97 3.97 -7.11
C VAL A 29 -4.27 5.29 -6.38
N GLU A 30 -5.45 5.41 -5.78
CA GLU A 30 -5.85 6.61 -5.03
C GLU A 30 -4.92 6.86 -3.83
N VAL A 31 -4.56 5.79 -3.11
CA VAL A 31 -3.63 5.88 -1.97
C VAL A 31 -2.24 6.33 -2.44
N LEU A 32 -1.72 5.78 -3.54
CA LEU A 32 -0.42 6.18 -4.07
C LEU A 32 -0.41 7.63 -4.57
N GLU A 33 -1.49 8.07 -5.23
CA GLU A 33 -1.65 9.46 -5.68
C GLU A 33 -1.71 10.42 -4.48
N ALA A 34 -2.38 10.06 -3.39
CA ALA A 34 -2.32 10.83 -2.15
C ALA A 34 -0.91 10.83 -1.54
N ALA A 35 -0.22 9.69 -1.56
CA ALA A 35 1.12 9.54 -0.99
C ALA A 35 2.17 10.42 -1.70
N ILE A 36 2.17 10.45 -3.04
CA ILE A 36 3.14 11.28 -3.79
C ILE A 36 2.96 12.77 -3.49
N GLU A 37 1.72 13.24 -3.29
CA GLU A 37 1.47 14.63 -2.89
C GLU A 37 2.01 14.92 -1.48
N ILE A 38 1.86 13.98 -0.54
CA ILE A 38 2.46 14.10 0.79
C ILE A 38 3.98 14.19 0.69
N TYR A 39 4.63 13.26 -0.01
CA TYR A 39 6.09 13.27 -0.17
C TYR A 39 6.59 14.57 -0.81
N ARG A 40 5.88 15.07 -1.82
CA ARG A 40 6.20 16.36 -2.45
C ARG A 40 6.13 17.51 -1.45
N ARG A 41 5.07 17.60 -0.65
CA ARG A 41 4.93 18.64 0.39
C ARG A 41 6.02 18.57 1.47
N HIS A 42 6.52 17.37 1.76
CA HIS A 42 7.60 17.15 2.72
C HIS A 42 9.01 17.27 2.13
N GLY A 43 9.16 17.68 0.87
CA GLY A 43 10.46 17.97 0.27
C GLY A 43 11.22 16.74 -0.23
N ALA A 44 10.53 15.66 -0.58
CA ALA A 44 11.16 14.52 -1.24
C ALA A 44 11.88 14.93 -2.54
N SER A 45 12.97 14.23 -2.88
CA SER A 45 13.78 14.58 -4.03
C SER A 45 13.04 14.40 -5.36
N ARG A 46 13.49 15.10 -6.41
CA ARG A 46 12.87 14.98 -7.74
C ARG A 46 13.01 13.57 -8.31
N GLU A 47 14.13 12.91 -8.06
CA GLU A 47 14.39 11.54 -8.47
C GLU A 47 13.43 10.57 -7.79
N PHE A 48 13.18 10.76 -6.49
CA PHE A 48 12.20 9.96 -5.75
C PHE A 48 10.80 10.16 -6.32
N LEU A 49 10.36 11.42 -6.50
CA LEU A 49 9.03 11.72 -7.04
C LEU A 49 8.85 11.17 -8.45
N TYR A 50 9.89 11.20 -9.28
CA TYR A 50 9.87 10.62 -10.62
C TYR A 50 9.74 9.09 -10.59
N ASP A 51 10.55 8.39 -9.79
CA ASP A 51 10.46 6.93 -9.64
C ASP A 51 9.09 6.53 -9.07
N PHE A 52 8.56 7.29 -8.10
CA PHE A 52 7.26 7.06 -7.50
C PHE A 52 6.10 7.24 -8.51
N GLN A 53 6.17 8.25 -9.37
CA GLN A 53 5.18 8.42 -10.43
C GLN A 53 5.18 7.24 -11.41
N ASN A 54 6.35 6.71 -11.75
CA ASN A 54 6.42 5.52 -12.62
C ASN A 54 5.77 4.29 -11.95
N VAL A 55 5.93 4.12 -10.63
CA VAL A 55 5.22 3.08 -9.88
C VAL A 55 3.70 3.24 -9.96
N ILE A 56 3.18 4.47 -9.84
CA ILE A 56 1.74 4.75 -10.00
C ILE A 56 1.25 4.30 -11.38
N GLU A 57 1.97 4.67 -12.43
CA GLU A 57 1.59 4.31 -13.81
C GLU A 57 1.68 2.81 -14.07
N ASP A 58 2.68 2.13 -13.51
CA ASP A 58 2.80 0.67 -13.56
C ASP A 58 1.60 -0.02 -12.87
N VAL A 59 1.17 0.47 -11.70
CA VAL A 59 -0.01 -0.07 -11.01
C VAL A 59 -1.28 0.19 -11.82
N LYS A 60 -1.48 1.40 -12.37
CA LYS A 60 -2.62 1.69 -13.26
C LYS A 60 -2.64 0.78 -14.48
N ALA A 61 -1.48 0.51 -15.08
CA ALA A 61 -1.37 -0.42 -16.21
C ALA A 61 -1.73 -1.85 -15.79
N TYR A 62 -1.19 -2.31 -14.65
CA TYR A 62 -1.48 -3.63 -14.10
C TYR A 62 -2.98 -3.83 -13.83
N GLN A 63 -3.63 -2.88 -13.17
CA GLN A 63 -5.06 -2.97 -12.83
C GLN A 63 -5.94 -3.00 -14.09
N ARG A 64 -5.62 -2.20 -15.11
CA ARG A 64 -6.32 -2.22 -16.41
C ARG A 64 -6.18 -3.57 -17.13
N GLN A 65 -5.02 -4.22 -17.01
CA GLN A 65 -4.78 -5.53 -17.61
C GLN A 65 -5.42 -6.68 -16.81
N ASN A 66 -5.64 -6.50 -15.51
CA ASN A 66 -6.10 -7.54 -14.60
C ASN A 66 -7.36 -7.15 -13.80
N PRO A 67 -8.44 -6.65 -14.44
CA PRO A 67 -9.62 -6.13 -13.71
C PRO A 67 -10.30 -7.22 -12.85
N HIS A 68 -10.24 -8.48 -13.28
CA HIS A 68 -10.82 -9.63 -12.58
C HIS A 68 -10.08 -10.00 -11.29
N ARG A 69 -8.87 -9.48 -11.07
CA ARG A 69 -8.12 -9.69 -9.83
C ARG A 69 -8.42 -8.64 -8.78
N LEU A 70 -9.00 -7.51 -9.19
CA LEU A 70 -9.22 -6.38 -8.30
C LEU A 70 -10.24 -6.73 -7.22
N LYS A 71 -9.92 -6.37 -5.99
CA LYS A 71 -10.73 -6.59 -4.79
C LYS A 71 -10.48 -5.48 -3.80
N LEU A 72 -11.46 -5.18 -2.95
CA LEU A 72 -11.20 -4.31 -1.82
C LEU A 72 -10.40 -5.09 -0.77
N ALA A 73 -9.33 -4.49 -0.26
CA ALA A 73 -8.59 -5.07 0.86
C ALA A 73 -9.52 -5.21 2.08
N ASP A 74 -9.56 -6.41 2.65
CA ASP A 74 -10.37 -6.71 3.83
C ASP A 74 -9.70 -7.84 4.63
N MET A 75 -10.15 -8.02 5.86
CA MET A 75 -9.67 -9.02 6.80
C MET A 75 -10.43 -10.34 6.64
N THR A 76 -9.82 -11.43 7.06
CA THR A 76 -10.53 -12.72 7.17
C THR A 76 -11.61 -12.64 8.25
N GLU A 77 -12.63 -13.50 8.16
CA GLU A 77 -13.71 -13.52 9.17
C GLU A 77 -13.19 -13.82 10.59
N VAL A 78 -12.14 -14.66 10.70
CA VAL A 78 -11.49 -14.95 11.99
C VAL A 78 -10.83 -13.71 12.57
N GLU A 79 -10.07 -12.96 11.77
CA GLU A 79 -9.42 -11.74 12.22
C GLU A 79 -10.44 -10.65 12.58
N LYS A 80 -11.53 -10.54 11.81
CA LYS A 80 -12.64 -9.63 12.12
C LYS A 80 -13.28 -9.98 13.46
N GLU A 81 -13.52 -11.26 13.76
CA GLU A 81 -14.12 -11.67 15.03
C GLU A 81 -13.19 -11.35 16.22
N LEU A 82 -11.89 -11.64 16.08
CA LEU A 82 -10.89 -11.34 17.10
C LEU A 82 -10.84 -9.84 17.41
N LEU A 83 -10.78 -9.00 16.36
CA LEU A 83 -10.79 -7.54 16.55
C LEU A 83 -12.11 -7.03 17.12
N ARG A 84 -13.27 -7.58 16.70
CA ARG A 84 -14.57 -7.18 17.29
C ARG A 84 -14.60 -7.45 18.80
N LYS A 85 -14.08 -8.59 19.26
CA LYS A 85 -13.97 -8.90 20.70
C LYS A 85 -13.07 -7.89 21.42
N GLU A 86 -11.90 -7.59 20.85
CA GLU A 86 -11.00 -6.58 21.39
C GLU A 86 -11.66 -5.18 21.46
N MET A 87 -12.39 -4.81 20.41
CA MET A 87 -13.12 -3.53 20.37
C MET A 87 -14.24 -3.47 21.41
N LEU A 88 -14.97 -4.57 21.65
CA LEU A 88 -15.97 -4.65 22.73
C LEU A 88 -15.32 -4.50 24.11
N GLU A 89 -14.21 -5.21 24.37
CA GLU A 89 -13.46 -5.10 25.64
C GLU A 89 -12.96 -3.67 25.89
N LYS A 90 -12.60 -2.96 24.82
CA LYS A 90 -12.19 -1.55 24.87
C LYS A 90 -13.36 -0.55 24.89
N GLY A 91 -14.60 -1.01 24.85
CA GLY A 91 -15.79 -0.14 24.79
C GLY A 91 -15.90 0.68 23.49
N LEU A 92 -15.24 0.23 22.42
CA LEU A 92 -15.27 0.86 21.08
C LEU A 92 -16.43 0.37 20.22
N LEU A 93 -17.09 -0.72 20.63
CA LEU A 93 -18.35 -1.19 20.09
C LEU A 93 -19.38 -1.15 21.22
N GLY A 94 -20.49 -0.45 20.97
CA GLY A 94 -21.64 -0.37 21.88
C GLY A 94 -22.56 -1.57 21.78
#